data_AF-A0A2U3EIA1-F1
#
_entry.id   AF-A0A2U3EIA1-F1
#
_cell.length_a   1.000
_cell.length_b   1.000
_cell.length_c   1.000
_cell.angle_alpha   90.00
_cell.angle_beta   90.00
_cell.angle_gamma   90.00
#
_symmetry.space_group_name_H-M   'P 1'
#
loop_
_entity.id
_entity.type
_entity.pdbx_description
1 polymer ?
#
loop_
_entity_poly.entity_id
_entity_poly.type
_entity_poly.pdbx_seq_one_letter_code
_entity_poly.pdbx_strand_id
1 'polypeptide(L)'
;MMSKNPFDVFKHDPTEDNLRECFRQGGRVNQFDDEYEQYAVEFAVLQHYNARSDGDAAAMDLWRSMVAVFMEHNAIVEWCSEDESTLNVSETDRLWTRQIVHSELNVLGYGPTFAGQF
;
A
#
# COMPACT_ATOMS: atom_id res chain seq x y z
N MET A 1 -1.92 -18.55 -17.02
CA MET A 1 -1.26 -18.74 -15.71
C MET A 1 -1.38 -17.41 -14.99
N MET A 2 -1.80 -17.39 -13.73
CA MET A 2 -1.90 -16.14 -12.94
C MET A 2 -0.50 -15.50 -12.83
N SER A 3 -0.42 -14.16 -12.81
CA SER A 3 0.88 -13.52 -12.55
C SER A 3 1.28 -13.72 -11.08
N LYS A 4 2.59 -13.77 -10.85
CA LYS A 4 3.20 -13.73 -9.51
C LYS A 4 3.60 -12.31 -9.09
N ASN A 5 3.37 -11.33 -9.96
CA ASN A 5 3.60 -9.93 -9.67
C ASN A 5 2.28 -9.29 -9.23
N PRO A 6 2.18 -8.75 -8.01
CA PRO A 6 0.96 -8.07 -7.57
C PRO A 6 0.60 -6.85 -8.44
N PHE A 7 1.57 -6.19 -9.08
CA PHE A 7 1.26 -5.08 -10.00
C PHE A 7 0.54 -5.55 -11.28
N ASP A 8 0.82 -6.76 -11.75
CA ASP A 8 0.06 -7.32 -12.88
C ASP A 8 -1.38 -7.63 -12.48
N VAL A 9 -1.60 -8.05 -11.23
CA VAL A 9 -2.97 -8.21 -10.68
C VAL A 9 -3.69 -6.87 -10.73
N PHE A 10 -3.06 -5.79 -10.27
CA PHE A 10 -3.66 -4.46 -10.28
C PHE A 10 -3.99 -3.94 -11.68
N LYS A 11 -3.12 -4.19 -12.66
CA LYS A 11 -3.32 -3.73 -14.05
C LYS A 11 -4.45 -4.45 -14.78
N HIS A 12 -4.71 -5.71 -14.43
CA HIS A 12 -5.58 -6.57 -15.23
C HIS A 12 -6.91 -6.90 -14.55
N ASP A 13 -6.88 -7.34 -13.29
CA ASP A 13 -8.07 -7.79 -12.57
C ASP A 13 -7.82 -7.68 -11.05
N PRO A 14 -7.90 -6.45 -10.49
CA PRO A 14 -7.66 -6.21 -9.08
C PRO A 14 -8.81 -6.79 -8.26
N THR A 15 -8.63 -8.02 -7.77
CA THR A 15 -9.57 -8.67 -6.84
C THR A 15 -8.80 -9.36 -5.72
N GLU A 16 -9.50 -9.61 -4.61
CA GLU A 16 -8.91 -10.21 -3.41
C GLU A 16 -8.42 -11.62 -3.71
N ASP A 17 -9.26 -12.40 -4.39
CA ASP A 17 -8.97 -13.77 -4.80
C ASP A 17 -7.73 -13.83 -5.70
N ASN A 18 -7.61 -12.91 -6.65
CA ASN A 18 -6.49 -12.85 -7.59
C ASN A 18 -5.18 -12.50 -6.90
N LEU A 19 -5.21 -11.56 -5.95
CA LEU A 19 -4.04 -11.17 -5.18
C LEU A 19 -3.60 -12.28 -4.22
N ARG A 20 -4.55 -12.94 -3.54
CA ARG A 20 -4.30 -14.12 -2.71
C ARG A 20 -3.68 -15.25 -3.52
N GLU A 21 -4.21 -15.52 -4.71
CA GLU A 21 -3.67 -16.54 -5.62
C GLU A 21 -2.25 -16.19 -6.08
N CYS A 22 -1.98 -14.91 -6.39
CA CYS A 22 -0.64 -14.42 -6.70
C CYS A 22 0.36 -14.75 -5.57
N PHE A 23 0.02 -14.46 -4.31
CA PHE A 23 0.89 -14.79 -3.17
C PHE A 23 1.02 -16.29 -2.94
N ARG A 24 -0.07 -17.06 -3.11
CA ARG A 24 -0.04 -18.53 -3.02
C ARG A 24 0.93 -19.17 -4.03
N GLN A 25 1.08 -18.55 -5.20
CA GLN A 25 2.02 -19.01 -6.24
C GLN A 25 3.47 -18.54 -6.03
N GLY A 26 3.76 -17.86 -4.91
CA GLY A 26 5.08 -17.35 -4.55
C GLY A 26 5.35 -15.93 -5.04
N GLY A 27 4.31 -15.12 -5.25
CA GLY A 27 4.46 -13.69 -5.49
C GLY A 27 5.10 -12.96 -4.31
N ARG A 28 5.85 -11.91 -4.61
CA ARG A 28 6.55 -11.12 -3.57
C ARG A 28 5.60 -10.08 -2.99
N VAL A 29 5.37 -10.16 -1.69
CA VAL A 29 4.47 -9.23 -0.96
C VAL A 29 4.98 -7.80 -1.04
N ASN A 30 6.28 -7.58 -0.83
CA ASN A 30 6.95 -6.28 -0.90
C ASN A 30 7.59 -6.05 -2.28
N GLN A 31 6.87 -6.35 -3.35
CA GLN A 31 7.35 -6.09 -4.71
C GLN A 31 7.40 -4.57 -4.95
N PHE A 32 8.55 -4.09 -5.42
CA PHE A 32 8.74 -2.73 -5.92
C PHE A 32 8.62 -2.75 -7.45
N ASP A 33 8.03 -1.71 -8.01
CA ASP A 33 7.88 -1.55 -9.46
C ASP A 33 8.43 -0.19 -9.90
N ASP A 34 9.36 -0.21 -10.85
CA ASP A 34 10.05 0.98 -11.34
C ASP A 34 9.13 1.89 -12.19
N GLU A 35 8.05 1.36 -12.77
CA GLU A 35 7.09 2.15 -13.55
C GLU A 35 6.23 3.02 -12.63
N TYR A 36 5.84 2.49 -11.47
CA TYR A 36 5.10 3.24 -10.45
C TYR A 36 5.99 3.87 -9.37
N GLU A 37 7.29 3.58 -9.38
CA GLU A 37 8.28 4.00 -8.38
C GLU A 37 7.85 3.77 -6.91
N GLN A 38 7.09 2.69 -6.63
CA GLN A 38 6.55 2.42 -5.30
C GLN A 38 6.36 0.92 -5.04
N TYR A 39 6.12 0.56 -3.78
CA TYR A 39 5.76 -0.81 -3.42
C TYR A 39 4.29 -1.10 -3.74
N ALA A 40 3.98 -2.37 -4.03
CA ALA A 40 2.62 -2.78 -4.39
C ALA A 40 1.57 -2.46 -3.30
N VAL A 41 1.95 -2.58 -2.02
CA VAL A 41 1.07 -2.19 -0.90
C VAL A 41 0.82 -0.67 -0.88
N GLU A 42 1.86 0.14 -1.11
CA GLU A 42 1.75 1.60 -1.16
C GLU A 42 0.85 2.03 -2.32
N PHE A 43 0.96 1.35 -3.47
CA PHE A 43 0.04 1.55 -4.59
C PHE A 43 -1.41 1.32 -4.17
N ALA A 44 -1.73 0.18 -3.56
CA ALA A 44 -3.10 -0.12 -3.14
C ALA A 44 -3.62 0.91 -2.13
N VAL A 45 -2.78 1.37 -1.20
CA VAL A 45 -3.12 2.40 -0.21
C VAL A 45 -3.41 3.75 -0.89
N LEU A 46 -2.59 4.16 -1.85
CA LEU A 46 -2.80 5.41 -2.60
C LEU A 46 -4.08 5.36 -3.43
N GLN A 47 -4.40 4.21 -4.03
CA GLN A 47 -5.67 4.06 -4.76
C GLN A 47 -6.88 4.11 -3.82
N HIS A 48 -6.76 3.58 -2.60
CA HIS A 48 -7.78 3.75 -1.57
C HIS A 48 -7.98 5.24 -1.22
N TYR A 49 -6.88 5.98 -1.00
CA TYR A 49 -6.92 7.42 -0.74
C TYR A 49 -7.60 8.21 -1.88
N ASN A 50 -7.27 7.90 -3.13
CA ASN A 50 -7.87 8.53 -4.31
C ASN A 50 -9.37 8.24 -4.38
N ALA A 51 -9.77 6.97 -4.24
CA ALA A 51 -11.18 6.57 -4.23
C ALA A 51 -11.98 7.29 -3.13
N ARG A 52 -11.40 7.45 -1.94
CA ARG A 52 -12.01 8.22 -0.85
C ARG A 52 -12.15 9.70 -1.19
N SER A 53 -11.14 10.29 -1.82
CA SER A 53 -11.16 11.69 -2.25
C SER A 53 -12.22 11.95 -3.32
N ASP A 54 -12.44 10.98 -4.20
CA ASP A 54 -13.45 11.02 -5.26
C ASP A 54 -14.85 10.60 -4.79
N GLY A 55 -14.96 10.01 -3.59
CA GLY A 55 -16.23 9.53 -3.02
C GLY A 55 -16.73 8.21 -3.62
N ASP A 56 -15.84 7.42 -4.24
CA ASP A 56 -16.18 6.12 -4.84
C ASP A 56 -16.11 5.00 -3.79
N ALA A 57 -17.25 4.70 -3.18
CA ALA A 57 -17.37 3.66 -2.16
C ALA A 57 -16.98 2.26 -2.67
N ALA A 58 -17.26 1.94 -3.93
CA ALA A 58 -16.96 0.62 -4.48
C ALA A 58 -15.45 0.44 -4.67
N ALA A 59 -14.77 1.47 -5.20
CA ALA A 59 -13.32 1.48 -5.29
C ALA A 59 -12.66 1.49 -3.91
N MET A 60 -13.20 2.24 -2.93
CA MET A 60 -12.71 2.20 -1.55
C MET A 60 -12.76 0.78 -0.98
N ASP A 61 -13.88 0.07 -1.11
CA ASP A 61 -14.01 -1.30 -0.58
C ASP A 61 -13.05 -2.26 -1.27
N LEU A 62 -12.88 -2.14 -2.60
CA LEU A 62 -11.91 -2.92 -3.34
C LEU A 62 -10.48 -2.69 -2.82
N TRP A 63 -10.00 -1.46 -2.80
CA TRP A 63 -8.61 -1.18 -2.41
C TRP A 63 -8.35 -1.48 -0.93
N ARG A 64 -9.35 -1.26 -0.07
CA ARG A 64 -9.32 -1.69 1.34
C ARG A 64 -9.09 -3.19 1.46
N SER A 65 -9.83 -4.00 0.71
CA SER A 65 -9.65 -5.46 0.71
C SER A 65 -8.26 -5.86 0.21
N MET A 66 -7.73 -5.19 -0.83
CA MET A 66 -6.36 -5.47 -1.31
C MET A 66 -5.33 -5.19 -0.22
N VAL A 67 -5.40 -4.03 0.44
CA VAL A 67 -4.51 -3.66 1.54
C VAL A 67 -4.58 -4.71 2.65
N ALA A 68 -5.77 -5.19 3.02
CA ALA A 68 -5.91 -6.23 4.02
C ALA A 68 -5.14 -7.51 3.65
N VAL A 69 -5.21 -7.96 2.39
CA VAL A 69 -4.43 -9.12 1.93
C VAL A 69 -2.92 -8.90 2.07
N PHE A 70 -2.41 -7.71 1.71
CA PHE A 70 -0.98 -7.39 1.90
C PHE A 70 -0.58 -7.47 3.38
N MET A 71 -1.39 -6.89 4.26
CA MET A 71 -1.09 -6.85 5.70
C MET A 71 -1.15 -8.26 6.33
N GLU A 72 -2.11 -9.10 5.93
CA GLU A 72 -2.18 -10.52 6.33
C GLU A 72 -0.93 -11.31 5.91
N HIS A 73 -0.31 -10.93 4.79
CA HIS A 73 0.93 -11.53 4.29
C HIS A 73 2.20 -10.83 4.80
N ASN A 74 2.09 -10.00 5.84
CA ASN A 74 3.19 -9.28 6.48
C ASN A 74 3.93 -8.32 5.52
N ALA A 75 3.18 -7.53 4.74
CA ALA A 75 3.76 -6.42 4.00
C ALA A 75 4.53 -5.49 4.94
N ILE A 76 5.70 -5.04 4.49
CA ILE A 76 6.57 -4.11 5.20
C ILE A 76 6.31 -2.73 4.63
N VAL A 77 5.99 -1.79 5.50
CA VAL A 77 5.85 -0.37 5.17
C VAL A 77 6.93 0.37 5.96
N GLU A 78 7.74 1.15 5.25
CA GLU A 78 8.71 2.04 5.89
C GLU A 78 7.97 3.24 6.48
N TRP A 79 7.92 3.33 7.80
CA TRP A 79 7.37 4.49 8.51
C TRP A 79 8.41 5.60 8.57
N CYS A 80 8.01 6.84 8.29
CA CYS A 80 8.88 7.99 8.45
C CYS A 80 9.18 8.16 9.95
N SER A 81 10.47 8.21 10.29
CA SER A 81 10.90 8.73 11.60
C SER A 81 11.13 10.23 11.44
N GLU A 82 10.76 11.01 12.46
CA GLU A 82 10.44 12.45 12.42
C GLU A 82 11.55 13.41 11.93
N ASP A 83 12.72 12.95 11.50
CA ASP A 83 13.83 13.85 11.15
C ASP A 83 13.83 14.26 9.66
N GLU A 84 12.82 15.06 9.30
CA GLU A 84 12.66 15.70 7.99
C GLU A 84 13.83 16.64 7.64
N SER A 85 14.68 17.01 8.61
CA SER A 85 15.79 17.96 8.43
C SER A 85 16.98 17.40 7.62
N THR A 86 16.96 16.09 7.34
CA THR A 86 18.07 15.37 6.67
C THR A 86 17.80 15.02 5.21
N LEU A 87 16.61 15.35 4.69
CA LEU A 87 16.15 14.91 3.37
C LEU A 87 16.44 15.94 2.27
N ASN A 88 16.92 15.47 1.12
CA ASN A 88 17.14 16.25 -0.09
C ASN A 88 15.81 16.48 -0.85
N VAL A 89 15.78 17.44 -1.79
CA VAL A 89 14.57 17.82 -2.55
C VAL A 89 13.89 16.63 -3.26
N SER A 90 14.66 15.68 -3.81
CA SER A 90 14.10 14.45 -4.43
C SER A 90 13.47 13.49 -3.42
N GLU A 91 13.88 13.57 -2.15
CA GLU A 91 13.28 12.81 -1.05
C GLU A 91 12.02 13.51 -0.51
N THR A 92 11.80 14.78 -0.85
CA THR A 92 10.62 15.57 -0.45
C THR A 92 9.36 15.13 -1.19
N ASP A 93 9.44 14.85 -2.50
CA ASP A 93 8.29 14.31 -3.27
C ASP A 93 7.91 12.91 -2.79
N ARG A 94 8.90 12.09 -2.41
CA ARG A 94 8.67 10.78 -1.77
C ARG A 94 8.12 10.91 -0.35
N LEU A 95 8.48 11.97 0.38
CA LEU A 95 7.97 12.24 1.72
C LEU A 95 6.45 12.47 1.70
N TRP A 96 5.96 13.31 0.78
CA TRP A 96 4.53 13.58 0.65
C TRP A 96 3.73 12.28 0.41
N THR A 97 4.16 11.46 -0.55
CA THR A 97 3.49 10.20 -0.89
C THR A 97 3.51 9.25 0.30
N ARG A 98 4.63 9.18 1.04
CA ARG A 98 4.74 8.40 2.27
C ARG A 98 3.81 8.89 3.37
N GLN A 99 3.70 10.21 3.58
CA GLN A 99 2.77 10.79 4.55
C GLN A 99 1.31 10.44 4.23
N ILE A 100 0.91 10.46 2.95
CA ILE A 100 -0.42 9.98 2.53
C ILE A 100 -0.59 8.50 2.86
N VAL A 101 0.35 7.65 2.45
CA VAL A 101 0.31 6.21 2.72
C VAL A 101 0.17 5.94 4.22
N HIS A 102 0.96 6.62 5.07
CA HIS A 102 0.94 6.48 6.52
C HIS A 102 -0.39 6.94 7.12
N SER A 103 -0.88 8.11 6.72
CA SER A 103 -2.17 8.62 7.15
C SER A 103 -3.31 7.66 6.78
N GLU A 104 -3.25 7.08 5.59
CA GLU A 104 -4.30 6.20 5.11
C GLU A 104 -4.24 4.82 5.78
N LEU A 105 -3.04 4.28 6.02
CA LEU A 105 -2.87 3.07 6.83
C LEU A 105 -3.39 3.25 8.26
N ASN A 106 -3.26 4.44 8.86
CA ASN A 106 -3.89 4.75 10.15
C ASN A 106 -5.42 4.66 10.08
N VAL A 107 -6.03 5.24 9.03
CA VAL A 107 -7.49 5.18 8.79
C VAL A 107 -7.97 3.73 8.61
N LEU A 108 -7.16 2.91 7.97
CA LEU A 108 -7.43 1.49 7.74
C LEU A 108 -7.15 0.59 8.96
N GLY A 109 -6.59 1.15 10.06
CA GLY A 109 -6.27 0.39 11.27
C GLY A 109 -4.95 -0.38 11.23
N TYR A 110 -4.09 -0.11 10.25
CA TYR A 110 -2.77 -0.71 10.06
C TYR A 110 -1.61 0.21 10.46
N GLY A 111 -1.93 1.34 11.08
CA GLY A 111 -0.97 2.23 11.70
C GLY A 111 -0.16 1.58 12.82
N PRO A 112 1.04 2.11 13.14
CA PRO A 112 1.76 1.69 14.32
C PRO A 112 0.89 1.97 15.55
N THR A 113 0.62 0.93 16.33
CA THR A 113 0.05 1.08 17.66
C THR A 113 1.21 1.44 18.58
N PHE A 114 1.24 2.67 19.10
CA PHE A 114 2.17 3.03 20.16
C PHE A 114 1.85 2.18 21.40
N ALA A 115 2.53 1.05 21.56
CA ALA A 115 2.49 0.26 22.78
C ALA A 115 3.24 1.01 23.88
N GLY A 116 2.61 1.99 24.54
CA GLY A 116 3.34 2.78 25.52
C GLY A 116 2.68 3.96 26.24
N GLN A 117 1.35 4.13 26.24
CA GLN A 117 0.70 5.14 27.09
C GLN A 117 -0.54 4.56 27.78
N PHE A 118 -0.32 3.99 28.97
CA PHE A 118 -1.30 3.85 30.04
C PHE A 118 -0.79 4.62 31.25
#